data_AF-A0A0M8QHG5-F1
#
_entry.id   AF-A0A0M8QHG5-F1
#
_cell.length_a   1.000
_cell.length_b   1.000
_cell.length_c   1.000
_cell.angle_alpha   90.00
_cell.angle_beta   90.00
_cell.angle_gamma   90.00
#
_symmetry.space_group_name_H-M   'P 1'
#
loop_
_entity.id
_entity.type
_entity.pdbx_description
1 polymer ?
#
loop_
_entity_poly.entity_id
_entity_poly.type
_entity_poly.pdbx_seq_one_letter_code
_entity_poly.pdbx_strand_id
1 'polypeptide(L)'
;MSYGDPNNPYGAPQGQPPGYGYPQQPQQPQQGYGYPAAPPVGAYSGAPAPTSMPGTVSTARVLLWVIVGLQLIGVALFAITAASVEAAKDDPTLSEEPAFEQLADYSSGLLWGLTVFALAWGVFALVLALKFGKGGNGVRVTALVFGIITAILGIYPFILVGLIHTVLAILIAVFVGNAAGSAWFKRPRY
;
A
#
# COMPACT_ATOMS: atom_id res chain seq x y z
N MET A 1 -11.76 43.79 -3.04
CA MET A 1 -12.09 42.36 -2.93
C MET A 1 -11.87 41.75 -4.30
N SER A 2 -10.84 40.90 -4.44
CA SER A 2 -10.45 40.27 -5.72
C SER A 2 -11.08 38.87 -5.81
N TYR A 3 -12.35 38.82 -6.21
CA TYR A 3 -12.96 37.60 -6.70
C TYR A 3 -12.84 37.62 -8.22
N GLY A 4 -12.00 36.75 -8.78
CA GLY A 4 -11.79 36.64 -10.23
C GLY A 4 -10.34 36.64 -10.71
N ASP A 5 -9.34 36.66 -9.82
CA ASP A 5 -7.94 36.54 -10.21
C ASP A 5 -7.54 35.06 -10.43
N PRO A 6 -7.02 34.65 -11.61
CA PRO A 6 -6.66 33.26 -11.92
C PRO A 6 -5.59 32.63 -11.02
N ASN A 7 -4.90 33.42 -10.19
CA ASN A 7 -3.79 32.96 -9.35
C ASN A 7 -4.02 33.06 -7.83
N ASN A 8 -5.28 33.09 -7.38
CA ASN A 8 -5.57 33.14 -5.94
C ASN A 8 -5.38 31.75 -5.25
N PRO A 9 -4.41 31.56 -4.33
CA PRO A 9 -4.13 30.27 -3.70
C PRO A 9 -5.15 29.82 -2.64
N TYR A 10 -6.09 30.69 -2.25
CA TYR A 10 -7.06 30.44 -1.18
C TYR A 10 -8.53 30.40 -1.68
N GLY A 11 -8.77 30.03 -2.94
CA GLY A 11 -10.12 29.83 -3.46
C GLY A 11 -10.89 28.76 -2.66
N ALA A 12 -12.07 29.12 -2.14
CA ALA A 12 -12.91 28.20 -1.38
C ALA A 12 -13.49 27.09 -2.29
N PRO A 13 -13.45 25.80 -1.89
CA PRO A 13 -14.06 24.73 -2.66
C PRO A 13 -15.59 24.83 -2.60
N GLN A 14 -16.23 25.14 -3.73
CA GLN A 14 -17.68 25.10 -3.87
C GLN A 14 -18.14 23.64 -3.95
N GLY A 15 -18.79 23.18 -2.88
CA GLY A 15 -19.41 21.86 -2.82
C GLY A 15 -20.54 21.72 -3.85
N GLN A 16 -20.57 20.60 -4.56
CA GLN A 16 -21.69 20.21 -5.39
C GLN A 16 -22.65 19.30 -4.60
N PRO A 17 -23.97 19.57 -4.63
CA PRO A 17 -24.97 18.63 -4.15
C PRO A 17 -25.25 17.52 -5.18
N PRO A 18 -25.70 16.32 -4.76
CA PRO A 18 -25.94 15.19 -5.65
C PRO A 18 -27.27 15.36 -6.42
N GLY A 19 -27.19 15.50 -7.75
CA GLY A 19 -28.36 15.60 -8.64
C GLY A 19 -28.66 14.28 -9.34
N TYR A 20 -29.78 13.64 -8.96
CA TYR A 20 -30.37 12.44 -9.56
C TYR A 20 -31.01 12.74 -10.93
N GLY A 21 -31.00 11.75 -11.83
CA GLY A 21 -31.13 11.93 -13.28
C GLY A 21 -32.50 12.32 -13.85
N TYR A 22 -32.49 12.67 -15.15
CA TYR A 22 -33.68 12.72 -16.01
C TYR A 22 -33.28 12.43 -17.48
N PRO A 23 -34.20 11.89 -18.33
CA PRO A 23 -33.89 11.34 -19.64
C PRO A 23 -33.81 12.39 -20.75
N GLN A 24 -33.05 12.04 -21.77
CA GLN A 24 -32.72 12.81 -22.96
C GLN A 24 -33.97 12.98 -23.87
N GLN A 25 -34.35 14.22 -24.17
CA GLN A 25 -35.36 14.55 -25.19
C GLN A 25 -34.71 15.19 -26.45
N PRO A 26 -35.33 15.04 -27.64
CA PRO A 26 -34.74 15.42 -28.92
C PRO A 26 -34.70 16.94 -29.12
N GLN A 27 -33.59 17.38 -29.69
CA GLN A 27 -33.17 18.77 -29.84
C GLN A 27 -33.88 19.46 -31.02
N GLN A 28 -34.72 20.46 -30.75
CA GLN A 28 -35.19 21.42 -31.77
C GLN A 28 -34.19 22.57 -31.93
N PRO A 29 -33.98 23.11 -33.15
CA PRO A 29 -33.00 24.16 -33.38
C PRO A 29 -33.62 25.53 -33.08
N GLN A 30 -33.27 26.10 -31.92
CA GLN A 30 -33.65 27.46 -31.57
C GLN A 30 -32.47 28.41 -31.84
N GLN A 31 -32.66 29.27 -32.85
CA GLN A 31 -31.78 30.41 -33.11
C GLN A 31 -31.92 31.42 -31.96
N GLY A 32 -30.79 31.82 -31.35
CA GLY A 32 -30.79 32.79 -30.26
C GLY A 32 -29.39 33.22 -29.82
N TYR A 33 -29.02 34.43 -30.23
CA TYR A 33 -28.12 35.39 -29.58
C TYR A 33 -27.06 34.90 -28.57
N GLY A 34 -25.79 34.90 -29.00
CA GLY A 34 -24.77 35.82 -28.46
C GLY A 34 -24.25 35.63 -27.04
N TYR A 35 -24.40 34.47 -26.41
CA TYR A 35 -23.61 34.11 -25.22
C TYR A 35 -22.42 33.25 -25.66
N PRO A 36 -21.18 33.46 -25.13
CA PRO A 36 -20.11 32.50 -25.34
C PRO A 36 -20.61 31.15 -24.84
N ALA A 37 -20.79 30.20 -25.76
CA ALA A 37 -21.03 28.83 -25.38
C ALA A 37 -19.91 28.46 -24.41
N ALA A 38 -20.28 28.15 -23.16
CA ALA A 38 -19.36 27.57 -22.22
C ALA A 38 -18.69 26.40 -22.97
N PRO A 39 -17.35 26.36 -23.04
CA PRO A 39 -16.68 25.31 -23.78
C PRO A 39 -17.28 23.99 -23.32
N PRO A 40 -17.68 23.10 -24.26
CA PRO A 40 -18.24 21.82 -23.87
C PRO A 40 -17.30 21.26 -22.83
N VAL A 41 -17.82 20.97 -21.64
CA VAL A 41 -17.11 20.25 -20.60
C VAL A 41 -16.80 18.88 -21.19
N GLY A 42 -15.72 18.84 -21.96
CA GLY A 42 -15.22 17.66 -22.61
C GLY A 42 -15.01 16.67 -21.50
N ALA A 43 -15.72 15.55 -21.59
CA ALA A 43 -15.54 14.39 -20.73
C ALA A 43 -14.03 14.20 -20.57
N TYR A 44 -13.51 14.54 -19.39
CA TYR A 44 -12.11 14.62 -18.99
C TYR A 44 -11.22 13.78 -19.92
N SER A 45 -10.81 14.38 -21.05
CA SER A 45 -10.18 13.64 -22.13
C SER A 45 -8.69 13.57 -21.80
N GLY A 46 -8.40 12.60 -20.93
CA GLY A 46 -7.13 11.89 -20.81
C GLY A 46 -5.88 12.73 -20.83
N ALA A 47 -5.38 13.13 -19.65
CA ALA A 47 -3.94 13.23 -19.49
C ALA A 47 -3.32 11.90 -19.99
N PRO A 48 -2.24 11.93 -20.81
CA PRO A 48 -1.67 10.73 -21.38
C PRO A 48 -1.42 9.68 -20.30
N ALA A 49 -1.99 8.48 -20.49
CA ALA A 49 -1.79 7.39 -19.56
C ALA A 49 -0.29 7.02 -19.51
N PRO A 50 0.29 6.82 -18.32
CA PRO A 50 1.71 6.50 -18.21
C PRO A 50 2.04 5.18 -18.92
N THR A 51 2.96 5.23 -19.88
CA THR A 51 3.42 4.07 -20.67
C THR A 51 4.58 3.33 -19.98
N SER A 52 5.32 3.99 -19.10
CA SER A 52 6.34 3.42 -18.24
C SER A 52 6.01 3.64 -16.76
N MET A 53 6.56 2.78 -15.89
CA MET A 53 6.28 2.85 -14.46
C MET A 53 6.89 4.12 -13.87
N PRO A 54 6.10 5.00 -13.22
CA PRO A 54 6.62 6.20 -12.58
C PRO A 54 7.67 5.84 -11.52
N GLY A 55 8.67 6.72 -11.33
CA GLY A 55 9.80 6.47 -10.42
C GLY A 55 9.35 6.10 -9.01
N THR A 56 8.36 6.80 -8.45
CA THR A 56 7.80 6.49 -7.11
C THR A 56 7.22 5.08 -7.04
N VAL A 57 6.47 4.64 -8.05
CA VAL A 57 5.90 3.29 -8.10
C VAL A 57 6.98 2.23 -8.28
N SER A 58 8.00 2.52 -9.09
CA SER A 58 9.17 1.65 -9.26
C SER A 58 9.94 1.49 -7.95
N THR A 59 10.20 2.60 -7.24
CA THR A 59 10.84 2.57 -5.93
C THR A 59 9.99 1.77 -4.95
N ALA A 60 8.68 1.99 -4.87
CA ALA A 60 7.80 1.18 -4.00
C ALA A 60 7.88 -0.32 -4.31
N ARG A 61 7.98 -0.70 -5.59
CA ARG A 61 8.20 -2.09 -5.99
C ARG A 61 9.52 -2.63 -5.47
N VAL A 62 10.60 -1.85 -5.54
CA VAL A 62 11.92 -2.23 -5.01
C VAL A 62 11.87 -2.38 -3.49
N LEU A 63 11.20 -1.46 -2.78
CA LEU A 63 11.05 -1.55 -1.32
C LEU A 63 10.28 -2.81 -0.89
N LEU A 64 9.29 -3.26 -1.67
CA LEU A 64 8.64 -4.54 -1.43
C LEU A 64 9.61 -5.74 -1.57
N TRP A 65 10.51 -5.71 -2.55
CA TRP A 65 11.55 -6.74 -2.67
C TRP A 65 12.54 -6.72 -1.49
N VAL A 66 12.87 -5.54 -0.98
CA VAL A 66 13.67 -5.40 0.24
C VAL A 66 12.93 -6.03 1.43
N ILE A 67 11.63 -5.74 1.58
CA ILE A 67 10.80 -6.39 2.61
C ILE A 67 10.82 -7.91 2.45
N VAL A 68 10.66 -8.45 1.23
CA VAL A 68 10.74 -9.91 1.01
C VAL A 68 12.07 -10.48 1.50
N GLY A 69 13.19 -9.85 1.15
CA GLY A 69 14.52 -10.30 1.58
C GLY A 69 14.69 -10.27 3.09
N LEU A 70 14.32 -9.16 3.73
CA LEU A 70 14.34 -9.04 5.19
C LEU A 70 13.39 -10.05 5.86
N GLN A 71 12.27 -10.35 5.23
CA GLN A 71 11.28 -11.26 5.77
C GLN A 71 11.74 -12.71 5.74
N LEU A 72 12.50 -13.10 4.71
CA LEU A 72 13.13 -14.43 4.70
C LEU A 72 14.15 -14.58 5.84
N ILE A 73 14.92 -13.52 6.14
CA ILE A 73 15.83 -13.51 7.28
C ILE A 73 15.04 -13.62 8.60
N GLY A 74 13.99 -12.81 8.77
CA GLY A 74 13.14 -12.86 9.96
C GLY A 74 12.48 -14.22 10.16
N VAL A 75 11.98 -14.84 9.10
CA VAL A 75 11.40 -16.21 9.15
C VAL A 75 12.45 -17.23 9.57
N ALA A 76 13.67 -17.16 9.04
CA ALA A 76 14.76 -18.05 9.43
C ALA A 76 15.10 -17.90 10.92
N LEU A 77 15.17 -16.66 11.42
CA LEU A 77 15.40 -16.39 12.85
C LEU A 77 14.27 -16.95 13.72
N PHE A 78 13.01 -16.71 13.37
CA PHE A 78 11.87 -17.26 14.12
C PHE A 78 11.84 -18.79 14.09
N ALA A 79 12.17 -19.42 12.96
CA ALA A 79 12.24 -20.87 12.84
C ALA A 79 13.36 -21.46 13.71
N ILE A 80 14.54 -20.83 13.75
CA ILE A 80 15.65 -21.23 14.62
C ILE A 80 15.23 -21.11 16.08
N THR A 81 14.65 -19.96 16.49
CA THR A 81 14.16 -19.77 17.85
C THR A 81 13.10 -20.81 18.23
N ALA A 82 12.14 -21.09 17.35
CA ALA A 82 11.13 -22.11 17.58
C ALA A 82 11.75 -23.51 17.79
N ALA A 83 12.69 -23.89 16.91
CA ALA A 83 13.39 -25.18 17.00
C ALA A 83 14.27 -25.28 18.26
N SER A 84 14.95 -24.21 18.66
CA SER A 84 15.73 -24.18 19.90
C SER A 84 14.85 -24.32 21.14
N VAL A 85 13.69 -23.66 21.18
CA VAL A 85 12.72 -23.79 22.28
C VAL A 85 12.10 -25.17 22.37
N GLU A 86 11.87 -25.81 21.22
CA GLU A 86 11.42 -27.19 21.17
C GLU A 86 12.50 -28.15 21.68
N ALA A 87 13.74 -28.04 21.18
CA ALA A 87 14.84 -28.93 21.56
C ALA A 87 15.19 -28.86 23.05
N ALA A 88 15.18 -27.68 23.65
CA ALA A 88 15.54 -27.51 25.06
C ALA A 88 14.41 -27.86 26.04
N LYS A 89 13.17 -28.03 25.58
CA LYS A 89 12.12 -28.67 26.40
C LYS A 89 12.37 -30.16 26.61
N ASP A 90 13.10 -30.78 25.70
CA ASP A 90 13.42 -32.20 25.73
C ASP A 90 14.80 -32.47 26.38
N ASP A 91 15.57 -31.44 26.74
CA ASP A 91 16.91 -31.54 27.32
C ASP A 91 17.03 -30.83 28.69
N PRO A 92 17.20 -31.56 29.80
CA PRO A 92 17.36 -30.98 31.13
C PRO A 92 18.52 -30.00 31.25
N THR A 93 19.61 -30.20 30.50
CA THR A 93 20.80 -29.35 30.57
C THR A 93 20.60 -28.00 29.91
N LEU A 94 19.80 -27.96 28.83
CA LEU A 94 19.49 -26.72 28.13
C LEU A 94 18.37 -25.93 28.83
N SER A 95 17.52 -26.61 29.59
CA SER A 95 16.40 -25.99 30.31
C SER A 95 16.83 -25.09 31.48
N GLU A 96 18.05 -25.28 32.00
CA GLU A 96 18.61 -24.51 33.12
C GLU A 96 19.40 -23.26 32.67
N GLU A 97 19.55 -23.03 31.35
CA GLU A 97 20.30 -21.89 30.82
C GLU A 97 19.51 -20.57 30.99
N PRO A 98 20.16 -19.46 31.44
CA PRO A 98 19.48 -18.16 31.65
C PRO A 98 18.88 -17.57 30.36
N ALA A 99 19.47 -17.88 29.21
CA ALA A 99 18.94 -17.50 27.90
C ALA A 99 17.61 -18.21 27.60
N PHE A 100 17.40 -19.39 28.21
CA PHE A 100 16.21 -20.20 28.04
C PHE A 100 15.05 -19.75 28.92
N GLU A 101 15.28 -19.21 30.12
CA GLU A 101 14.20 -18.71 30.98
C GLU A 101 13.28 -17.70 30.26
N GLN A 102 13.85 -16.75 29.53
CA GLN A 102 13.06 -15.75 28.78
C GLN A 102 12.33 -16.34 27.56
N LEU A 103 12.82 -17.46 27.03
CA LEU A 103 12.26 -18.15 25.88
C LEU A 103 11.25 -19.24 26.29
N ALA A 104 11.39 -19.80 27.49
CA ALA A 104 10.55 -20.85 28.05
C ALA A 104 9.12 -20.36 28.32
N ASP A 105 8.96 -19.06 28.60
CA ASP A 105 7.65 -18.40 28.72
C ASP A 105 6.86 -18.42 27.39
N TYR A 106 7.53 -18.61 26.25
CA TYR A 106 6.88 -18.77 24.96
C TYR A 106 6.56 -20.26 24.68
N SER A 107 5.29 -20.55 24.38
CA SER A 107 4.91 -21.89 23.92
C SER A 107 5.51 -22.20 22.54
N SER A 108 5.96 -23.43 22.31
CA SER A 108 6.58 -23.84 21.02
C SER A 108 5.59 -23.69 19.86
N GLY A 109 4.32 -23.99 20.11
CA GLY A 109 3.24 -23.79 19.15
C GLY A 109 3.03 -22.32 18.76
N LEU A 110 3.15 -21.38 19.71
CA LEU A 110 3.09 -19.94 19.41
C LEU A 110 4.26 -19.52 18.51
N LEU A 111 5.48 -19.97 18.79
CA LEU A 111 6.66 -19.63 17.98
C LEU A 111 6.53 -20.15 16.55
N TRP A 112 6.14 -21.42 16.37
CA TRP A 112 5.86 -21.97 15.04
C TRP A 112 4.70 -21.25 14.34
N GLY A 113 3.65 -20.87 15.07
CA GLY A 113 2.56 -20.05 14.56
C GLY A 113 3.03 -18.69 14.03
N LEU A 114 3.91 -18.01 14.76
CA LEU A 114 4.54 -16.75 14.33
C LEU A 114 5.45 -16.94 13.12
N THR A 115 6.21 -18.03 13.05
CA THR A 115 7.04 -18.38 11.88
C THR A 115 6.20 -18.53 10.61
N VAL A 116 5.10 -19.30 10.69
CA VAL A 116 4.19 -19.51 9.55
C VAL A 116 3.50 -18.19 9.15
N PHE A 117 3.06 -17.40 10.14
CA PHE A 117 2.48 -16.09 9.89
C PHE A 117 3.48 -15.14 9.19
N ALA A 118 4.73 -15.08 9.68
CA ALA A 118 5.78 -14.26 9.11
C ALA A 118 6.10 -14.68 7.66
N LEU A 119 6.10 -15.99 7.38
CA LEU A 119 6.30 -16.54 6.05
C LEU A 119 5.13 -16.17 5.12
N ALA A 120 3.89 -16.35 5.56
CA ALA A 120 2.71 -15.97 4.80
C ALA A 120 2.71 -14.46 4.48
N TRP A 121 3.10 -13.62 5.43
CA TRP A 121 3.25 -12.18 5.23
C TRP A 121 4.34 -11.84 4.20
N GLY A 122 5.47 -12.55 4.24
CA GLY A 122 6.54 -12.43 3.24
C GLY A 122 6.10 -12.84 1.83
N VAL A 123 5.36 -13.96 1.71
CA VAL A 123 4.75 -14.38 0.44
C VAL A 123 3.76 -13.34 -0.07
N PHE A 124 2.99 -12.71 0.82
CA PHE A 124 2.07 -11.64 0.44
C PHE A 124 2.81 -10.42 -0.13
N ALA A 125 3.91 -10.01 0.51
CA ALA A 125 4.80 -8.95 0.01
C ALA A 125 5.39 -9.30 -1.37
N LEU A 126 5.82 -10.55 -1.56
CA LEU A 126 6.35 -11.08 -2.83
C LEU A 126 5.31 -10.99 -3.95
N VAL A 127 4.08 -11.45 -3.69
CA VAL A 127 2.99 -11.39 -4.67
C VAL A 127 2.69 -9.95 -5.07
N LEU A 128 2.72 -9.01 -4.11
CA LEU A 128 2.56 -7.58 -4.41
C LEU A 128 3.70 -7.08 -5.31
N ALA A 129 4.96 -7.35 -4.95
CA ALA A 129 6.14 -6.92 -5.73
C ALA A 129 6.09 -7.41 -7.19
N LEU A 130 5.64 -8.65 -7.40
CA LEU A 130 5.46 -9.24 -8.73
C LEU A 130 4.32 -8.57 -9.51
N LYS A 131 3.22 -8.21 -8.83
CA LYS A 131 2.05 -7.62 -9.47
C LYS A 131 2.19 -6.14 -9.81
N PHE A 132 3.16 -5.38 -9.28
CA PHE A 132 3.24 -3.93 -9.53
C PHE A 132 3.39 -3.52 -11.01
N GLY A 133 3.96 -4.38 -11.86
CA GLY A 133 4.10 -4.12 -13.30
C GLY A 133 2.77 -4.17 -14.05
N LYS A 134 1.97 -5.21 -13.78
CA LYS A 134 0.74 -5.54 -14.52
C LYS A 134 -0.55 -5.21 -13.75
N GLY A 135 -0.43 -4.92 -12.46
CA GLY A 135 -1.53 -4.78 -11.51
C GLY A 135 -2.42 -3.58 -11.75
N GLY A 136 -3.72 -3.76 -11.50
CA GLY A 136 -4.77 -2.75 -11.52
C GLY A 136 -4.86 -1.92 -10.23
N ASN A 137 -5.93 -1.12 -10.13
CA ASN A 137 -6.24 -0.35 -8.92
C ASN A 137 -6.38 -1.25 -7.67
N GLY A 138 -6.81 -2.51 -7.82
CA GLY A 138 -6.82 -3.48 -6.72
C GLY A 138 -5.44 -3.68 -6.09
N VAL A 139 -4.39 -3.82 -6.91
CA VAL A 139 -3.00 -3.99 -6.41
C VAL A 139 -2.53 -2.75 -5.65
N ARG A 140 -2.91 -1.55 -6.13
CA ARG A 140 -2.65 -0.29 -5.43
C ARG A 140 -3.25 -0.28 -4.03
N VAL A 141 -4.55 -0.58 -3.94
CA VAL A 141 -5.28 -0.58 -2.66
C VAL A 141 -4.70 -1.64 -1.73
N THR A 142 -4.43 -2.85 -2.23
CA THR A 142 -3.80 -3.92 -1.44
C THR A 142 -2.43 -3.51 -0.94
N ALA A 143 -1.60 -2.85 -1.76
CA ALA A 143 -0.30 -2.34 -1.34
C ALA A 143 -0.39 -1.24 -0.27
N LEU A 144 -1.40 -0.36 -0.36
CA LEU A 144 -1.67 0.63 0.68
C LEU A 144 -2.03 -0.03 2.01
N VAL A 145 -2.97 -0.98 1.98
CA VAL A 145 -3.40 -1.74 3.18
C VAL A 145 -2.24 -2.53 3.76
N PHE A 146 -1.46 -3.22 2.91
CA PHE A 146 -0.25 -3.94 3.32
C PHE A 146 0.76 -3.00 3.99
N GLY A 147 1.03 -1.83 3.40
CA GLY A 147 1.95 -0.83 3.96
C GLY A 147 1.47 -0.31 5.32
N ILE A 148 0.18 -0.01 5.47
CA ILE A 148 -0.37 0.48 6.74
C ILE A 148 -0.29 -0.60 7.82
N ILE A 149 -0.71 -1.84 7.53
CA ILE A 149 -0.65 -2.94 8.51
C ILE A 149 0.81 -3.24 8.89
N THR A 150 1.72 -3.30 7.90
CA THR A 150 3.15 -3.54 8.17
C THR A 150 3.76 -2.42 9.02
N ALA A 151 3.36 -1.16 8.80
CA ALA A 151 3.81 -0.04 9.62
C ALA A 151 3.34 -0.15 11.08
N ILE A 152 2.11 -0.62 11.31
CA ILE A 152 1.58 -0.84 12.66
C ILE A 152 2.32 -2.01 13.33
N LEU A 153 2.44 -3.15 12.65
CA LEU A 153 3.11 -4.34 13.18
C LEU A 153 4.59 -4.10 13.47
N GLY A 154 5.26 -3.24 12.68
CA GLY A 154 6.64 -2.88 12.90
C GLY A 154 6.89 -2.01 14.15
N ILE A 155 5.85 -1.34 14.66
CA ILE A 155 5.93 -0.62 15.94
C ILE A 155 5.67 -1.58 17.10
N TYR A 156 4.64 -2.42 16.99
CA TYR A 156 4.30 -3.41 18.00
C TYR A 156 3.62 -4.62 17.33
N PRO A 157 3.99 -5.87 17.65
CA PRO A 157 4.93 -6.27 18.71
C PRO A 157 6.41 -6.32 18.30
N PHE A 158 6.77 -6.00 17.05
CA PHE A 158 8.09 -6.33 16.50
C PHE A 158 9.15 -5.21 16.58
N ILE A 159 9.13 -4.35 17.60
CA ILE A 159 9.82 -3.04 17.58
C ILE A 159 11.32 -3.07 17.19
N LEU A 160 12.07 -4.10 17.61
CA LEU A 160 13.52 -4.21 17.36
C LEU A 160 13.86 -4.43 15.88
N VAL A 161 13.11 -5.28 15.20
CA VAL A 161 13.31 -5.62 13.76
C VAL A 161 12.32 -4.84 12.87
N GLY A 162 11.28 -4.30 13.50
CA GLY A 162 10.10 -3.73 12.90
C GLY A 162 10.25 -2.27 12.51
N LEU A 163 11.16 -1.49 13.13
CA LEU A 163 11.35 -0.10 12.76
C LEU A 163 11.77 0.07 11.29
N ILE A 164 12.66 -0.79 10.80
CA ILE A 164 13.06 -0.81 9.38
C ILE A 164 11.83 -1.10 8.50
N HIS A 165 11.04 -2.11 8.86
CA HIS A 165 9.80 -2.44 8.16
C HIS A 165 8.80 -1.28 8.18
N THR A 166 8.68 -0.56 9.30
CA THR A 166 7.80 0.60 9.44
C THR A 166 8.16 1.70 8.46
N VAL A 167 9.45 2.06 8.37
CA VAL A 167 9.91 3.09 7.44
C VAL A 167 9.65 2.66 5.99
N LEU A 168 10.03 1.44 5.63
CA LEU A 168 9.81 0.90 4.27
C LEU A 168 8.31 0.89 3.92
N ALA A 169 7.46 0.48 4.85
CA ALA A 169 6.02 0.36 4.65
C ALA A 169 5.33 1.72 4.50
N ILE A 170 5.75 2.73 5.27
CA ILE A 170 5.28 4.12 5.10
C ILE A 170 5.68 4.65 3.72
N LEU A 171 6.94 4.45 3.32
CA LEU A 171 7.42 4.89 2.01
C LEU A 171 6.65 4.22 0.86
N ILE A 172 6.39 2.91 0.96
CA ILE A 172 5.53 2.21 0.00
C ILE A 172 4.14 2.85 -0.06
N ALA A 173 3.51 3.09 1.10
CA ALA A 173 2.17 3.68 1.15
C ALA A 173 2.14 5.08 0.51
N VAL A 174 3.13 5.95 0.80
CA VAL A 174 3.22 7.30 0.23
C VAL A 174 3.48 7.27 -1.27
N PHE A 175 4.43 6.45 -1.71
CA PHE A 175 4.82 6.36 -3.12
C PHE A 175 3.74 5.75 -4.01
N VAL A 176 2.98 4.79 -3.50
CA VAL A 176 1.82 4.20 -4.18
C VAL A 176 0.58 5.09 -4.06
N GLY A 177 0.48 5.83 -2.95
CA GLY A 177 -0.64 6.69 -2.60
C GLY A 177 -0.72 8.00 -3.40
N ASN A 178 0.40 8.50 -3.93
CA ASN A 178 0.44 9.75 -4.68
C ASN A 178 -0.28 9.70 -6.06
N ALA A 179 -0.34 10.86 -6.72
CA ALA A 179 -0.98 11.02 -8.02
C ALA A 179 -0.38 10.12 -9.11
N ALA A 180 0.95 9.96 -9.16
CA ALA A 180 1.63 9.10 -10.12
C ALA A 180 1.27 7.62 -9.92
N GLY A 181 1.18 7.16 -8.67
CA GLY A 181 0.68 5.83 -8.32
C GLY A 181 -0.76 5.63 -8.77
N SER A 182 -1.65 6.58 -8.48
CA SER A 182 -3.04 6.53 -8.96
C SER A 182 -3.13 6.42 -10.49
N ALA A 183 -2.38 7.26 -11.22
CA ALA A 183 -2.34 7.25 -12.67
C ALA A 183 -1.83 5.91 -13.23
N TRP A 184 -0.73 5.38 -12.67
CA TRP A 184 -0.18 4.09 -13.08
C TRP A 184 -1.18 2.96 -12.89
N PHE A 185 -1.77 2.80 -11.70
CA PHE A 185 -2.62 1.66 -11.42
C PHE A 185 -4.02 1.76 -12.05
N LYS A 186 -4.50 2.97 -12.37
CA LYS A 186 -5.80 3.21 -13.05
C LYS A 186 -5.71 3.31 -14.59
N ARG A 187 -4.50 3.26 -15.17
CA ARG A 187 -4.33 3.36 -16.63
C ARG A 187 -5.16 2.29 -17.38
N PRO A 188 -5.67 2.63 -18.58
CA PRO A 188 -6.26 1.64 -19.48
C PRO A 188 -5.27 0.50 -19.76
N ARG A 189 -5.80 -0.72 -19.86
CA ARG A 189 -5.05 -1.92 -20.22
C ARG A 189 -5.79 -2.54 -21.40
N TYR A 190 -5.25 -2.34 -22.58
CA TYR A 190 -5.71 -2.92 -23.84
C TYR A 190 -4.56 -3.67 -24.49
#